data_AF-A0A8J6ZQS3-F1
#
_entry.id   AF-A0A8J6ZQS3-F1
#
_cell.length_a   1.000
_cell.length_b   1.000
_cell.length_c   1.000
_cell.angle_alpha   90.00
_cell.angle_beta   90.00
_cell.angle_gamma   90.00
#
_symmetry.space_group_name_H-M   'P 1'
#
loop_
_entity.id
_entity.type
_entity.pdbx_description
1 polymer ?
#
loop_
_entity_poly.entity_id
_entity_poly.type
_entity_poly.pdbx_seq_one_letter_code
_entity_poly.pdbx_strand_id
1 'polypeptide(L)'
;MAMDKYPLDWLKTSCEQVYCRTIAERTWRKWLRLCQVPQYAREVVKEQALWLLTLAYLKKPDPSKKVTLFQVKFKLAENEIVEFYLAEAIYNACYTNVIGKDLPEIILRVTGKQISLRTLYRRAKKRRVTLKASQKLTRPEVEQWIEWATA
;
A
#
# COMPACT_ATOMS: atom_id res chain seq x y z
N MET A 1 7.40 9.85 8.54
CA MET A 1 7.71 8.59 9.24
C MET A 1 8.22 7.60 8.21
N ALA A 2 9.48 7.15 8.31
CA ALA A 2 10.01 6.15 7.39
C ALA A 2 9.55 4.76 7.88
N MET A 3 8.69 4.10 7.11
CA MET A 3 8.35 2.68 7.33
C MET A 3 9.49 1.83 6.73
N ASP A 4 10.15 1.01 7.55
CA ASP A 4 11.23 0.12 7.05
C ASP A 4 10.69 -1.09 6.27
N LYS A 5 9.41 -1.42 6.47
CA LYS A 5 8.73 -2.54 5.83
C LYS A 5 7.37 -2.12 5.27
N TYR A 6 7.08 -2.60 4.07
CA TYR A 6 5.91 -2.27 3.28
C TYR A 6 5.03 -3.50 3.07
N PRO A 7 3.75 -3.42 3.43
CA PRO A 7 2.76 -4.49 3.22
C PRO A 7 2.53 -4.77 1.73
N LEU A 8 2.54 -6.04 1.33
CA LEU A 8 2.42 -6.42 -0.09
C LEU A 8 1.05 -6.13 -0.71
N ASP A 9 -0.01 -6.17 0.09
CA ASP A 9 -1.38 -5.83 -0.31
C ASP A 9 -1.50 -4.35 -0.69
N TRP A 10 -0.94 -3.48 0.13
CA TRP A 10 -0.87 -2.04 -0.16
C TRP A 10 0.03 -1.77 -1.35
N LEU A 11 1.19 -2.42 -1.40
CA LEU A 11 2.12 -2.27 -2.50
C LEU A 11 1.53 -2.71 -3.84
N LYS A 12 0.76 -3.82 -3.85
CA LYS A 12 0.04 -4.24 -5.06
C LYS A 12 -0.94 -3.16 -5.52
N THR A 13 -1.69 -2.59 -4.58
CA THR A 13 -2.65 -1.51 -4.86
C THR A 13 -1.93 -0.28 -5.44
N SER A 14 -0.81 0.13 -4.85
CA SER A 14 0.04 1.21 -5.39
C SER A 14 0.57 0.88 -6.79
N CYS A 15 1.02 -0.37 -7.01
CA CYS A 15 1.47 -0.82 -8.32
C CYS A 15 0.35 -0.74 -9.35
N GLU A 16 -0.89 -1.12 -9.01
CA GLU A 16 -2.05 -1.01 -9.89
C GLU A 16 -2.39 0.45 -10.24
N GLN A 17 -2.24 1.38 -9.29
CA GLN A 17 -2.39 2.82 -9.53
C GLN A 17 -1.35 3.35 -10.52
N VAL A 18 -0.07 3.03 -10.29
CA VAL A 18 1.03 3.43 -11.20
C VAL A 18 0.89 2.79 -12.57
N TYR A 19 0.53 1.51 -12.61
CA TYR A 19 0.32 0.72 -13.83
C TYR A 19 -0.97 1.11 -14.58
N CYS A 20 -1.89 1.79 -13.90
CA CYS A 20 -3.22 2.18 -14.37
C CYS A 20 -4.08 1.01 -14.87
N ARG A 21 -3.84 -0.21 -14.35
CA ARG A 21 -4.55 -1.45 -14.69
C ARG A 21 -4.52 -2.42 -13.51
N THR A 22 -5.47 -3.34 -13.46
CA THR A 22 -5.46 -4.43 -12.48
C THR A 22 -4.35 -5.43 -12.77
N ILE A 23 -3.68 -5.91 -11.72
CA ILE A 23 -2.60 -6.90 -11.84
C ILE A 23 -3.17 -8.26 -11.43
N ALA A 24 -3.34 -9.13 -12.43
CA ALA A 24 -3.75 -10.52 -12.20
C ALA A 24 -2.75 -11.25 -11.27
N GLU A 25 -3.24 -12.17 -10.44
CA GLU A 25 -2.41 -12.86 -9.44
C GLU A 25 -1.18 -13.54 -10.04
N ARG A 26 -1.34 -14.22 -11.18
CA ARG A 26 -0.22 -14.89 -11.86
C ARG A 26 0.86 -13.89 -12.28
N THR A 27 0.46 -12.70 -12.72
CA THR A 27 1.37 -11.61 -13.08
C THR A 27 2.05 -11.06 -11.84
N TRP A 28 1.30 -10.83 -10.76
CA TRP A 28 1.83 -10.38 -9.48
C TRP A 28 2.91 -11.32 -8.94
N ARG A 29 2.66 -12.64 -8.92
CA ARG A 29 3.67 -13.64 -8.50
C ARG A 29 4.91 -13.66 -9.39
N LYS A 30 4.80 -13.29 -10.68
CA LYS A 30 5.98 -13.13 -11.56
C LYS A 30 6.77 -11.88 -11.19
N TRP A 31 6.08 -10.77 -10.88
CA TRP A 31 6.71 -9.52 -10.47
C TRP A 31 7.44 -9.67 -9.14
N LEU A 32 6.80 -10.29 -8.14
CA LEU A 32 7.43 -10.60 -6.84
C LEU A 32 8.75 -11.37 -7.03
N ARG A 33 8.73 -12.45 -7.84
CA ARG A 33 9.94 -13.23 -8.13
C ARG A 33 11.02 -12.42 -8.84
N LEU A 34 10.64 -11.58 -9.80
CA LEU A 34 11.58 -10.72 -10.53
C LEU A 34 12.26 -9.71 -9.59
N CYS A 35 11.49 -9.13 -8.66
CA CYS A 35 11.96 -8.20 -7.65
C CYS A 35 12.51 -8.90 -6.40
N GLN A 36 12.83 -10.20 -6.49
CA GLN A 36 13.47 -10.98 -5.42
C GLN A 36 12.69 -10.98 -4.09
N VAL A 37 11.37 -10.86 -4.14
CA VAL A 37 10.50 -10.97 -2.97
C VAL A 37 10.27 -12.44 -2.64
N PRO A 38 10.47 -12.88 -1.37
CA PRO A 38 10.20 -14.25 -0.96
C PRO A 38 8.75 -14.68 -1.20
N GLN A 39 8.54 -15.95 -1.58
CA GLN A 39 7.24 -16.49 -2.01
C GLN A 39 6.10 -16.35 -0.98
N TYR A 40 6.43 -16.27 0.31
CA TYR A 40 5.46 -16.17 1.42
C TYR A 40 5.62 -14.89 2.25
N ALA A 41 6.37 -13.92 1.73
CA ALA A 41 6.48 -12.63 2.39
C ALA A 41 5.11 -11.95 2.45
N ARG A 42 4.77 -11.37 3.61
CA ARG A 42 3.61 -10.47 3.76
C ARG A 42 4.02 -9.00 3.67
N GLU A 43 5.29 -8.73 3.92
CA GLU A 43 5.90 -7.41 3.94
C GLU A 43 7.25 -7.46 3.24
N VAL A 44 7.66 -6.34 2.66
CA VAL A 44 8.92 -6.20 1.91
C VAL A 44 9.70 -4.98 2.38
N VAL A 45 11.02 -5.03 2.24
CA VAL A 45 11.86 -3.87 2.56
C VAL A 45 11.68 -2.74 1.53
N LYS A 46 12.05 -1.51 1.90
CA LYS A 46 11.96 -0.32 1.03
C LYS A 46 12.51 -0.57 -0.38
N GLU A 47 13.67 -1.21 -0.49
CA GLU A 47 14.33 -1.48 -1.76
C GLU A 47 13.48 -2.35 -2.71
N GLN A 48 12.87 -3.41 -2.18
CA GLN A 48 11.98 -4.29 -2.94
C GLN A 48 10.67 -3.58 -3.33
N ALA A 49 10.15 -2.72 -2.45
CA ALA A 49 8.98 -1.90 -2.73
C ALA A 49 9.23 -0.92 -3.89
N LEU A 50 10.40 -0.27 -3.88
CA LEU A 50 10.88 0.59 -4.96
C LEU A 50 10.94 -0.16 -6.29
N TRP A 51 11.56 -1.34 -6.31
CA TRP A 51 11.66 -2.14 -7.53
C TRP A 51 10.30 -2.52 -8.12
N LEU A 52 9.34 -2.92 -7.29
CA LEU A 52 8.01 -3.33 -7.74
C LEU A 52 7.25 -2.15 -8.37
N LEU A 53 7.36 -0.96 -7.80
CA LEU A 53 6.72 0.23 -8.34
C LEU A 53 7.42 0.74 -9.60
N THR A 54 8.74 0.72 -9.66
CA THR A 54 9.49 1.02 -10.90
C THR A 54 9.15 0.03 -12.01
N LEU A 55 8.99 -1.26 -11.69
CA LEU A 55 8.53 -2.27 -12.65
C LEU A 55 7.13 -1.95 -13.19
N ALA A 56 6.20 -1.56 -12.31
CA ALA A 56 4.85 -1.14 -12.70
C ALA A 56 4.89 0.04 -13.68
N TYR A 57 5.73 1.04 -13.39
CA TYR A 57 5.94 2.20 -14.25
C TYR A 57 6.51 1.81 -15.63
N LEU A 58 7.56 0.98 -15.66
CA LEU A 58 8.18 0.52 -16.90
C LEU A 58 7.24 -0.30 -17.80
N LYS A 59 6.27 -1.01 -17.18
CA LYS A 59 5.28 -1.82 -17.89
C LYS A 59 4.02 -1.05 -18.29
N LYS A 60 3.77 0.13 -17.74
CA LYS A 60 2.60 0.96 -18.07
C LYS A 60 2.42 1.18 -19.59
N PRO A 61 3.44 1.61 -20.36
CA PRO A 61 3.29 1.83 -21.80
C PRO A 61 3.19 0.51 -22.58
N ASP A 62 3.91 -0.53 -22.16
CA ASP A 62 3.89 -1.85 -22.78
C ASP A 62 3.87 -2.97 -21.72
N PRO A 63 2.69 -3.54 -21.43
CA PRO A 63 2.51 -4.67 -20.52
C PRO A 63 3.35 -5.90 -20.85
N SER A 64 3.53 -6.16 -22.16
CA SER A 64 4.14 -7.37 -22.70
C SER A 64 5.66 -7.31 -22.71
N LYS A 65 6.23 -6.09 -22.65
CA LYS A 65 7.67 -5.84 -22.60
C LYS A 65 8.37 -6.74 -21.60
N LYS A 66 9.39 -7.48 -22.04
CA LYS A 66 10.30 -8.17 -21.13
C LYS A 66 11.15 -7.13 -20.42
N VAL A 67 10.97 -7.03 -19.11
CA VAL A 67 11.74 -6.15 -18.23
C VAL A 67 12.60 -7.05 -17.36
N THR A 68 13.87 -6.71 -17.17
CA THR A 68 14.78 -7.41 -16.25
C THR A 68 14.96 -6.62 -14.96
N LEU A 69 15.39 -7.29 -13.89
CA LEU A 69 15.71 -6.61 -12.63
C LEU A 69 16.81 -5.55 -12.81
N PHE A 70 17.78 -5.80 -13.69
CA PHE A 70 18.82 -4.83 -14.01
C PHE A 70 18.24 -3.53 -14.57
N GLN A 71 17.31 -3.61 -15.53
CA GLN A 71 16.63 -2.43 -16.08
C GLN A 71 15.81 -1.68 -15.03
N VAL A 72 15.19 -2.40 -14.09
CA VAL A 72 14.47 -1.80 -12.95
C VAL A 72 15.42 -1.01 -12.07
N LYS A 73 16.54 -1.62 -11.64
CA LYS A 73 17.56 -0.98 -10.80
C LYS A 73 18.19 0.22 -11.50
N PHE A 74 18.51 0.08 -12.78
CA PHE A 74 19.08 1.16 -13.59
C PHE A 74 18.12 2.34 -13.68
N LYS A 75 16.83 2.10 -13.96
CA LYS A 75 15.82 3.17 -14.02
C LYS A 75 15.63 3.87 -12.67
N LEU A 76 15.70 3.12 -11.57
CA LEU A 76 15.61 3.67 -10.23
C LEU A 76 16.82 4.57 -9.91
N ALA A 77 18.03 4.18 -10.33
CA ALA A 77 19.25 4.96 -10.14
C ALA A 77 19.31 6.24 -11.00
N GLU A 78 18.70 6.25 -12.19
CA GLU A 78 18.64 7.42 -13.07
C GLU A 78 17.75 8.56 -12.52
N ASN A 79 16.93 8.29 -11.52
CA ASN A 79 15.77 9.14 -11.24
C ASN A 79 15.55 9.27 -9.73
N GLU A 80 16.38 10.10 -9.09
CA GLU A 80 16.38 10.33 -7.64
C GLU A 80 15.02 10.83 -7.10
N ILE A 81 14.18 11.43 -7.96
CA ILE A 81 12.85 11.95 -7.61
C ILE A 81 11.79 10.84 -7.52
N VAL A 82 12.07 9.65 -8.07
CA VAL A 82 11.12 8.52 -8.08
C VAL A 82 10.77 8.05 -6.67
N GLU A 83 11.66 8.19 -5.68
CA GLU A 83 11.37 7.87 -4.27
C GLU A 83 10.22 8.69 -3.69
N PHE A 84 10.09 9.96 -4.05
CA PHE A 84 9.07 10.86 -3.47
C PHE A 84 7.67 10.53 -3.98
N TYR A 85 7.51 10.35 -5.29
CA TYR A 85 6.24 9.90 -5.90
C TYR A 85 5.86 8.48 -5.46
N LEU A 86 6.84 7.65 -5.12
CA LEU A 86 6.64 6.31 -4.57
C LEU A 86 6.08 6.34 -3.15
N ALA A 87 6.65 7.17 -2.28
CA ALA A 87 6.18 7.33 -0.91
C ALA A 87 4.74 7.84 -0.90
N GLU A 88 4.40 8.76 -1.81
CA GLU A 88 3.05 9.28 -1.98
C GLU A 88 2.07 8.22 -2.53
N ALA A 89 2.47 7.41 -3.52
CA ALA A 89 1.63 6.33 -4.05
C ALA A 89 1.39 5.19 -3.04
N ILE A 90 2.37 4.88 -2.20
CA ILE A 90 2.22 3.94 -1.08
C ILE A 90 1.31 4.54 -0.01
N TYR A 91 1.54 5.79 0.37
CA TYR A 91 0.71 6.49 1.34
C TYR A 91 -0.76 6.56 0.87
N ASN A 92 -1.01 6.92 -0.39
CA ASN A 92 -2.36 6.97 -0.95
C ASN A 92 -3.04 5.60 -1.05
N ALA A 93 -2.27 4.52 -1.27
CA ALA A 93 -2.83 3.17 -1.28
C ALA A 93 -3.35 2.72 0.09
N CYS A 94 -2.77 3.21 1.20
CA CYS A 94 -3.28 2.97 2.56
C CYS A 94 -4.75 3.40 2.73
N TYR A 95 -5.22 4.34 1.90
CA TYR A 95 -6.56 4.91 1.94
C TYR A 95 -7.49 4.40 0.83
N THR A 96 -7.01 3.49 -0.03
CA THR A 96 -7.76 3.03 -1.21
C THR A 96 -8.52 1.73 -0.90
N ASN A 97 -9.83 1.70 -1.19
CA ASN A 97 -10.71 0.54 -0.95
C ASN A 97 -10.75 0.03 0.51
N VAL A 98 -10.42 0.89 1.47
CA VAL A 98 -10.43 0.56 2.90
C VAL A 98 -11.82 0.15 3.34
N ILE A 99 -11.92 -0.95 4.07
CA ILE A 99 -13.15 -1.31 4.79
C ILE A 99 -12.96 -1.21 6.29
N GLY A 100 -14.05 -1.06 7.03
CA GLY A 100 -14.00 -0.80 8.48
C GLY A 100 -13.18 -1.81 9.29
N LYS A 101 -13.06 -3.07 8.84
CA LYS A 101 -12.23 -4.09 9.49
C LYS A 101 -10.72 -3.82 9.37
N ASP A 102 -10.30 -3.03 8.39
CA ASP A 102 -8.89 -2.73 8.10
C ASP A 102 -8.38 -1.56 8.95
N LEU A 103 -9.30 -0.75 9.52
CA LEU A 103 -8.97 0.42 10.35
C LEU A 103 -7.98 0.13 11.49
N PRO A 104 -8.10 -0.97 12.28
CA PRO A 104 -7.11 -1.32 13.29
C PRO A 104 -5.67 -1.37 12.77
N GLU A 105 -5.47 -2.02 11.62
CA GLU A 105 -4.15 -2.20 11.01
C GLU A 105 -3.62 -0.87 10.46
N ILE A 106 -4.50 -0.09 9.82
CA ILE A 106 -4.16 1.24 9.31
C ILE A 106 -3.74 2.17 10.46
N ILE A 107 -4.51 2.21 11.54
CA ILE A 107 -4.20 3.04 12.72
C ILE A 107 -2.87 2.61 13.34
N LEU A 108 -2.65 1.30 13.52
CA LEU A 108 -1.38 0.78 14.03
C LEU A 108 -0.19 1.24 13.19
N ARG A 109 -0.30 1.13 11.86
CA ARG A 109 0.80 1.47 10.95
C ARG A 109 1.03 2.98 10.83
N VAL A 110 -0.03 3.78 10.83
CA VAL A 110 0.07 5.24 10.70
C VAL A 110 0.51 5.90 12.01
N THR A 111 0.04 5.39 13.16
CA THR A 111 0.21 6.07 14.46
C THR A 111 1.10 5.33 15.44
N GLY A 112 1.45 4.07 15.16
CA GLY A 112 2.11 3.16 16.10
C GLY A 112 1.20 2.64 17.22
N LYS A 113 -0.07 3.09 17.31
CA LYS A 113 -1.00 2.70 18.38
C LYS A 113 -1.82 1.48 18.01
N GLN A 114 -1.75 0.44 18.81
CA GLN A 114 -2.60 -0.73 18.65
C GLN A 114 -4.02 -0.48 19.18
N ILE A 115 -5.03 -0.58 18.31
CA ILE A 115 -6.44 -0.42 18.68
C ILE A 115 -7.24 -1.58 18.11
N SER A 116 -8.08 -2.21 18.94
CA SER A 116 -8.99 -3.26 18.48
C SER A 116 -10.23 -2.69 17.79
N LEU A 117 -10.82 -3.46 16.87
CA LEU A 117 -12.08 -3.09 16.19
C LEU A 117 -13.22 -2.85 17.20
N ARG A 118 -13.25 -3.58 18.32
CA ARG A 118 -14.20 -3.35 19.43
C ARG A 118 -14.06 -1.97 20.04
N THR A 119 -12.82 -1.49 20.21
CA THR A 119 -12.56 -0.12 20.71
C THR A 119 -13.02 0.92 19.70
N LEU A 120 -12.84 0.67 18.39
CA LEU A 120 -13.36 1.54 17.34
C LEU A 120 -14.89 1.62 17.39
N TYR A 121 -15.60 0.50 17.54
CA TYR A 121 -17.06 0.51 17.72
C TYR A 121 -17.51 1.29 18.96
N ARG A 122 -16.80 1.16 20.08
CA ARG A 122 -17.08 1.94 21.29
C ARG A 122 -16.89 3.44 21.05
N ARG A 123 -15.82 3.83 20.35
CA ARG A 123 -15.57 5.23 19.96
C ARG A 123 -16.64 5.74 18.98
N ALA A 124 -17.08 4.89 18.04
CA ALA A 124 -18.16 5.19 17.09
C ALA A 124 -19.45 5.57 17.84
N LYS A 125 -19.84 4.73 18.80
CA LYS A 125 -21.02 4.95 19.65
C LYS A 125 -20.92 6.26 20.44
N LYS A 126 -19.77 6.57 21.04
CA LYS A 126 -19.56 7.82 21.80
C LYS A 126 -19.71 9.06 20.91
N ARG A 127 -19.27 8.97 19.65
CA ARG A 127 -19.30 10.05 18.66
C ARG A 127 -20.57 10.06 17.79
N ARG A 128 -21.54 9.17 18.06
CA ARG A 128 -22.80 9.02 17.31
C ARG A 128 -22.60 8.79 15.81
N VAL A 129 -21.54 8.07 15.44
CA VAL A 129 -21.26 7.67 14.05
C VAL A 129 -21.37 6.17 13.89
N THR A 130 -21.71 5.72 12.69
CA THR A 130 -21.86 4.30 12.36
C THR A 130 -20.59 3.77 11.73
N LEU A 131 -20.07 2.66 12.25
CA LEU A 131 -18.96 1.91 11.66
C LEU A 131 -19.37 0.45 11.54
N LYS A 132 -19.30 -0.11 10.33
CA LYS A 132 -19.46 -1.55 10.10
C LYS A 132 -18.16 -2.16 9.57
N ALA A 133 -17.88 -3.42 9.90
CA ALA A 133 -16.65 -4.11 9.45
C ALA A 133 -16.51 -4.16 7.92
N SER A 134 -17.63 -4.33 7.21
CA SER A 134 -17.69 -4.44 5.75
C SER A 134 -17.93 -3.11 5.04
N GLN A 135 -18.12 -2.01 5.77
CA GLN A 135 -18.37 -0.69 5.20
C GLN A 135 -17.11 -0.19 4.50
N LYS A 136 -17.22 0.18 3.23
CA LYS A 136 -16.18 0.92 2.51
C LYS A 136 -16.09 2.33 3.08
N LEU A 137 -14.86 2.76 3.35
CA LEU A 137 -14.55 4.07 3.88
C LEU A 137 -13.85 4.89 2.81
N THR A 138 -14.25 6.14 2.69
CA THR A 138 -13.57 7.18 1.91
C THR A 138 -12.31 7.63 2.64
N ARG A 139 -11.38 8.23 1.91
CA ARG A 139 -10.14 8.78 2.50
C ARG A 139 -10.40 9.73 3.68
N PRO A 140 -11.31 10.73 3.59
CA PRO A 140 -11.60 11.60 4.72
C PRO A 140 -12.13 10.86 5.96
N GLU A 141 -12.94 9.81 5.76
CA GLU A 141 -13.43 8.99 6.87
C GLU A 141 -12.29 8.24 7.57
N VAL A 142 -11.36 7.67 6.80
CA VAL A 142 -10.18 6.97 7.35
C VAL A 142 -9.27 7.94 8.10
N GLU A 143 -8.99 9.12 7.54
CA GLU A 143 -8.20 10.17 8.19
C GLU A 143 -8.84 10.61 9.51
N GLN A 144 -10.15 10.82 9.51
CA GLN A 144 -10.90 11.16 10.72
C GLN A 144 -10.83 10.04 11.78
N TRP A 145 -10.88 8.77 11.39
CA TRP A 145 -10.69 7.63 12.30
C TRP A 145 -9.29 7.57 12.92
N ILE A 146 -8.26 7.93 12.14
CA ILE A 146 -6.87 8.01 12.60
C ILE A 146 -6.73 9.15 13.62
N GLU A 147 -7.24 10.34 13.34
CA GLU A 147 -7.24 11.46 14.29
C GLU A 147 -7.97 11.12 15.59
N TRP A 148 -9.12 10.45 15.47
CA TRP A 148 -9.87 10.02 16.63
C TRP A 148 -9.18 8.94 17.44
N ALA A 149 -8.23 8.22 16.86
CA ALA A 149 -7.41 7.21 17.55
C ALA A 149 -6.20 7.83 18.24
N THR A 150 -5.67 8.94 17.72
CA THR A 150 -4.54 9.67 18.32
C THR A 150 -4.96 10.56 19.49
N ALA A 151 -6.18 11.12 19.45
CA ALA A 151 -6.87 11.81 20.55
C ALA A 151 -7.35 10.86 21.66
#